data_AF-A0A7V5KZL1-F1
#
_entry.id   AF-A0A7V5KZL1-F1
#
_cell.length_a   1.000
_cell.length_b   1.000
_cell.length_c   1.000
_cell.angle_alpha   90.00
_cell.angle_beta   90.00
_cell.angle_gamma   90.00
#
_symmetry.space_group_name_H-M   'P 1'
#
loop_
_entity.id
_entity.type
_entity.pdbx_description
1 polymer ?
#
loop_
_entity_poly.entity_id
_entity_poly.type
_entity_poly.pdbx_seq_one_letter_code
_entity_poly.pdbx_strand_id
1 'polypeptide(L)'
;AYTKEELLRYLDFYGYHYFVDQSNLDEEYERNFFRNRFSNQLIECYAEGIKRSFQYLHVDKKNLSIGYSELFHEKEFYLLRYETEQIKVRLIDNYLKKLGYLLSREQRKRIEEENSLVFGHRWAVEIGEELIYIAPYCTETMPKAFKESCRVKKIPSKIRAYLYAERISLTKLLV
;
A
#
# COMPACT_ATOMS: atom_id res chain seq x y z
N ALA A 1 -5.19 -21.83 -3.58
CA ALA A 1 -6.47 -21.62 -2.88
C ALA A 1 -7.27 -22.91 -2.96
N TYR A 2 -7.97 -23.24 -1.87
CA TYR A 2 -8.82 -24.43 -1.75
C TYR A 2 -10.30 -24.02 -1.78
N THR A 3 -11.18 -24.88 -2.32
CA THR A 3 -12.63 -24.67 -2.29
C THR A 3 -13.20 -25.00 -0.91
N LYS A 4 -14.42 -24.54 -0.63
CA LYS A 4 -15.13 -24.90 0.61
C LYS A 4 -15.32 -26.42 0.72
N GLU A 5 -15.62 -27.09 -0.39
CA GLU A 5 -15.78 -28.54 -0.43
C GLU A 5 -14.47 -29.29 -0.16
N GLU A 6 -13.34 -28.82 -0.69
CA GLU A 6 -12.02 -29.37 -0.35
C GLU A 6 -11.72 -29.25 1.16
N LEU A 7 -12.09 -28.12 1.76
CA LEU A 7 -11.94 -27.91 3.21
C LEU A 7 -12.85 -28.83 4.01
N LEU A 8 -14.12 -28.98 3.62
CA LEU A 8 -15.06 -29.88 4.29
C LEU A 8 -14.59 -31.34 4.21
N ARG A 9 -14.18 -31.81 3.03
CA ARG A 9 -13.62 -33.16 2.86
C ARG A 9 -12.38 -33.38 3.73
N TYR A 10 -11.52 -32.37 3.86
CA TYR A 10 -10.37 -32.44 4.76
C TYR A 10 -10.81 -32.58 6.23
N LEU A 11 -11.76 -31.77 6.69
CA LEU A 11 -12.28 -31.85 8.06
C LEU A 11 -12.93 -33.21 8.34
N ASP A 12 -13.74 -33.70 7.42
CA ASP A 12 -14.44 -34.98 7.54
C ASP A 12 -13.44 -36.16 7.57
N PHE A 13 -12.41 -36.13 6.70
CA PHE A 13 -11.38 -37.17 6.64
C PHE A 13 -10.60 -37.30 7.96
N TYR A 14 -10.31 -36.18 8.62
CA TYR A 14 -9.58 -36.17 9.90
C TYR A 14 -10.50 -36.17 11.13
N GLY A 15 -11.83 -36.17 10.95
CA GLY A 15 -12.80 -36.15 12.04
C GLY A 15 -12.78 -34.86 12.86
N TYR A 16 -12.39 -33.73 12.26
CA TYR A 16 -12.39 -32.45 12.95
C TYR A 16 -13.80 -31.87 13.06
N HIS A 17 -14.21 -31.53 14.29
CA HIS A 17 -15.50 -30.88 14.53
C HIS A 17 -15.51 -29.43 14.04
N TYR A 18 -16.60 -29.05 13.39
CA TYR A 18 -16.87 -27.68 12.97
C TYR A 18 -18.35 -27.36 13.17
N PHE A 19 -18.70 -26.07 13.14
CA PHE A 19 -20.08 -25.61 13.20
C PHE A 19 -20.38 -24.67 12.03
N VAL A 20 -21.64 -24.62 11.63
CA VAL A 20 -22.14 -23.67 10.63
C VAL A 20 -23.07 -22.71 11.33
N ASP A 21 -22.66 -21.44 11.39
CA ASP A 21 -23.47 -20.37 11.97
C ASP A 21 -24.73 -20.15 11.12
N GLN A 22 -25.90 -20.08 11.77
CA GLN A 22 -27.19 -19.86 11.14
C GLN A 22 -27.27 -18.52 10.40
N SER A 23 -26.55 -17.49 10.85
CA SER A 23 -26.46 -16.19 10.17
C SER A 23 -25.90 -16.28 8.75
N ASN A 24 -25.23 -17.39 8.40
CA ASN A 24 -24.76 -17.63 7.03
C ASN A 24 -25.88 -17.83 6.00
N LEU A 25 -27.09 -18.14 6.47
CA LEU A 25 -28.28 -18.33 5.63
C LEU A 25 -29.04 -17.02 5.39
N ASP A 26 -28.70 -15.96 6.14
CA ASP A 26 -29.35 -14.67 6.03
C ASP A 26 -28.91 -13.95 4.76
N GLU A 27 -29.83 -13.80 3.80
CA GLU A 27 -29.60 -13.11 2.52
C GLU A 27 -29.75 -11.59 2.61
N GLU A 28 -30.07 -11.00 3.78
CA GLU A 28 -30.02 -9.54 3.96
C GLU A 28 -28.60 -8.99 3.73
N TYR A 29 -27.58 -9.79 4.06
CA TYR A 29 -26.19 -9.46 3.78
C TYR A 29 -25.85 -9.75 2.32
N GLU A 30 -25.43 -8.71 1.58
CA GLU A 30 -25.03 -8.79 0.17
C GLU A 30 -24.05 -9.94 -0.11
N ARG A 31 -23.10 -10.18 0.81
CA ARG A 31 -22.15 -11.30 0.71
C ARG A 31 -22.84 -12.66 0.68
N ASN A 32 -23.79 -12.90 1.58
CA ASN A 32 -24.49 -14.16 1.70
C ASN A 32 -25.43 -14.38 0.51
N PHE A 33 -26.16 -13.34 0.12
CA PHE A 33 -26.96 -13.33 -1.11
C PHE A 33 -26.10 -13.71 -2.33
N PHE A 34 -24.96 -13.05 -2.52
CA PHE A 34 -24.09 -13.33 -3.67
C PHE A 34 -23.47 -14.72 -3.62
N ARG A 35 -23.12 -15.19 -2.42
CA ARG A 35 -22.61 -16.55 -2.19
C ARG A 35 -23.64 -17.61 -2.60
N ASN A 36 -24.87 -17.47 -2.10
CA ASN A 36 -25.94 -18.44 -2.29
C ASN A 36 -26.48 -18.45 -3.73
N ARG A 37 -26.65 -17.27 -4.34
CA ARG A 37 -27.31 -17.14 -5.65
C ARG A 37 -26.38 -17.28 -6.85
N PHE A 38 -25.10 -16.96 -6.70
CA PHE A 38 -24.17 -16.92 -7.84
C PHE A 38 -22.89 -17.72 -7.57
N SER A 39 -22.24 -17.49 -6.43
CA SER A 39 -20.86 -17.97 -6.24
C SER A 39 -20.77 -19.48 -6.06
N ASN A 40 -21.67 -20.09 -5.29
CA ASN A 40 -21.61 -21.53 -5.02
C ASN A 40 -21.67 -22.33 -6.33
N GLN A 41 -22.68 -22.09 -7.17
CA GLN A 41 -22.85 -22.75 -8.46
C GLN A 41 -21.68 -22.46 -9.42
N LEU A 42 -21.20 -21.21 -9.44
CA LEU A 42 -20.05 -20.82 -10.26
C LEU A 42 -18.78 -21.60 -9.87
N ILE A 43 -18.51 -21.75 -8.57
CA ILE A 43 -17.35 -22.49 -8.07
C ILE A 43 -17.52 -23.99 -8.33
N GLU A 44 -18.70 -24.56 -8.12
CA GLU A 44 -18.98 -25.97 -8.40
C GLU A 44 -18.67 -26.35 -9.86
N CYS A 45 -19.08 -25.51 -10.83
CA CYS A 45 -18.87 -25.81 -12.24
C CYS A 45 -17.46 -25.44 -12.75
N TYR A 46 -16.80 -24.43 -12.16
CA TYR A 46 -15.62 -23.80 -12.77
C TYR A 46 -14.43 -23.59 -11.82
N ALA A 47 -14.39 -24.25 -10.65
CA ALA A 47 -13.34 -24.07 -9.64
C ALA A 47 -11.91 -24.07 -10.21
N GLU A 48 -11.56 -25.05 -11.06
CA GLU A 48 -10.20 -25.18 -11.58
C GLU A 48 -9.86 -24.09 -12.62
N GLY A 49 -10.84 -23.68 -13.43
CA GLY A 49 -10.68 -22.52 -14.33
C GLY A 49 -10.41 -21.24 -13.55
N ILE A 50 -11.24 -20.98 -12.54
CA ILE A 50 -11.13 -19.80 -11.68
C ILE A 50 -9.79 -19.81 -10.92
N LYS A 51 -9.37 -20.94 -10.37
CA LYS A 51 -8.09 -21.10 -9.68
C LYS A 51 -6.91 -20.75 -10.58
N ARG A 52 -6.90 -21.20 -11.83
CA ARG A 52 -5.88 -20.84 -12.83
C ARG A 52 -5.91 -19.34 -13.14
N SER A 53 -7.08 -18.74 -13.34
CA SER A 53 -7.19 -17.28 -13.52
C SER A 53 -6.61 -16.50 -12.34
N PHE A 54 -6.89 -16.91 -11.10
CA PHE A 54 -6.31 -16.30 -9.91
C PHE A 54 -4.79 -16.50 -9.82
N GLN A 55 -4.25 -17.64 -10.27
CA GLN A 55 -2.81 -17.85 -10.35
C GLN A 55 -2.16 -16.88 -11.35
N TYR A 56 -2.74 -16.68 -12.53
CA TYR A 56 -2.25 -15.70 -13.51
C TYR A 56 -2.30 -14.28 -12.92
N LEU A 57 -3.42 -13.89 -12.31
CA LEU A 57 -3.53 -12.58 -11.65
C LEU A 57 -2.51 -12.39 -10.52
N HIS A 58 -2.15 -13.46 -9.80
CA HIS A 58 -1.15 -13.38 -8.75
C HIS A 58 0.26 -13.15 -9.32
N VAL A 59 0.59 -13.85 -10.42
CA VAL A 59 1.85 -13.64 -11.15
C VAL A 59 1.89 -12.22 -11.71
N ASP A 60 0.82 -11.77 -12.35
CA ASP A 60 0.72 -10.41 -12.90
C ASP A 60 0.85 -9.37 -11.80
N LYS A 61 0.17 -9.55 -10.66
CA LYS A 61 0.30 -8.66 -9.50
C LYS A 61 1.74 -8.62 -9.00
N LYS A 62 2.44 -9.75 -8.94
CA LYS A 62 3.85 -9.81 -8.53
C LYS A 62 4.71 -9.02 -9.52
N ASN A 63 4.53 -9.23 -10.81
CA ASN A 63 5.26 -8.52 -11.86
C ASN A 63 4.98 -7.01 -11.84
N LEU A 64 3.72 -6.62 -11.63
CA LEU A 64 3.32 -5.23 -11.43
C LEU A 64 3.87 -4.63 -10.14
N SER A 65 4.26 -5.46 -9.16
CA SER A 65 4.87 -5.00 -7.90
C SER A 65 6.39 -4.78 -8.01
N ILE A 66 6.98 -5.11 -9.16
CA ILE A 66 8.34 -4.76 -9.55
C ILE A 66 8.35 -3.28 -10.00
N GLY A 67 9.51 -2.64 -9.96
CA GLY A 67 9.68 -1.28 -10.47
C GLY A 67 9.93 -0.21 -9.41
N TYR A 68 10.20 -0.59 -8.16
CA TYR A 68 10.61 0.36 -7.12
C TYR A 68 11.63 -0.27 -6.16
N SER A 69 12.39 0.58 -5.49
CA SER A 69 13.28 0.20 -4.39
C SER A 69 13.16 1.16 -3.22
N GLU A 70 13.23 0.65 -1.99
CA GLU A 70 13.38 1.47 -0.80
C GLU A 70 14.86 1.82 -0.66
N LEU A 71 15.22 3.08 -0.92
CA LEU A 71 16.62 3.53 -0.84
C LEU A 71 17.05 3.81 0.60
N PHE A 72 16.12 4.34 1.40
CA PHE A 72 16.39 4.69 2.78
C PHE A 72 15.12 4.72 3.62
N HIS A 73 15.24 4.27 4.86
CA HIS A 73 14.19 4.33 5.87
C HIS A 73 14.82 4.59 7.24
N GLU A 74 14.34 5.63 7.91
CA GLU A 74 14.69 5.93 9.30
C GLU A 74 13.48 6.57 9.98
N LYS A 75 13.01 5.97 11.08
CA LYS A 75 11.79 6.39 11.79
C LYS A 75 10.57 6.38 10.85
N GLU A 76 9.83 7.48 10.73
CA GLU A 76 8.67 7.58 9.83
C GLU A 76 9.02 8.18 8.46
N PHE A 77 10.31 8.35 8.18
CA PHE A 77 10.80 8.85 6.89
C PHE A 77 11.16 7.70 5.95
N TYR A 78 10.60 7.76 4.74
CA TYR A 78 10.94 6.87 3.64
C TYR A 78 11.45 7.66 2.43
N LEU A 79 12.52 7.16 1.82
CA LEU A 79 13.01 7.55 0.51
C LEU A 79 12.93 6.34 -0.41
N LEU A 80 12.14 6.48 -1.47
CA LEU A 80 11.87 5.42 -2.43
C LEU A 80 12.37 5.85 -3.80
N ARG A 81 12.92 4.92 -4.57
CA ARG A 81 13.10 5.07 -6.01
C ARG A 81 12.00 4.32 -6.74
N TYR A 82 11.44 4.92 -7.77
CA TYR A 82 10.44 4.32 -8.62
C TYR A 82 10.90 4.39 -10.09
N GLU A 83 10.51 3.39 -10.89
CA GLU A 83 10.93 3.25 -12.30
C GLU A 83 9.87 3.75 -13.28
N THR A 84 8.59 3.75 -12.88
CA THR A 84 7.48 4.12 -13.76
C THR A 84 6.45 4.99 -13.05
N GLU A 85 5.86 5.92 -13.80
CA GLU A 85 4.87 6.87 -13.27
C GLU A 85 3.59 6.17 -12.76
N GLN A 86 3.22 5.05 -13.37
CA GLN A 86 2.00 4.30 -13.08
C GLN A 86 2.02 3.67 -11.68
N ILE A 87 3.20 3.46 -11.08
CA ILE A 87 3.29 2.84 -9.75
C ILE A 87 3.28 3.85 -8.60
N LYS A 88 3.44 5.15 -8.86
CA LYS A 88 3.60 6.19 -7.82
C LYS A 88 2.46 6.23 -6.83
N VAL A 89 1.22 6.32 -7.33
CA VAL A 89 0.01 6.42 -6.50
C VAL A 89 -0.11 5.23 -5.57
N ARG A 90 0.07 4.02 -6.12
CA ARG A 90 0.01 2.77 -5.36
C ARG A 90 1.16 2.69 -4.35
N LEU A 91 2.35 3.13 -4.72
CA LEU A 91 3.52 3.11 -3.84
C LEU A 91 3.30 4.03 -2.64
N ILE A 92 2.90 5.29 -2.87
CA ILE A 92 2.60 6.25 -1.82
C ILE A 92 1.47 5.75 -0.92
N ASP A 93 0.37 5.24 -1.49
CA ASP A 93 -0.75 4.69 -0.73
C ASP A 93 -0.33 3.50 0.15
N ASN A 94 0.51 2.60 -0.36
CA ASN A 94 1.03 1.47 0.42
C ASN A 94 1.91 1.91 1.59
N TYR A 95 2.81 2.87 1.39
CA TYR A 95 3.69 3.36 2.46
C TYR A 95 2.94 4.19 3.49
N LEU A 96 2.00 5.03 3.07
CA LEU A 96 1.13 5.74 4.01
C LEU A 96 0.26 4.76 4.82
N LYS A 97 -0.24 3.66 4.22
CA LYS A 97 -0.93 2.60 4.95
C LYS A 97 -0.04 1.93 6.00
N LYS A 98 1.23 1.64 5.68
CA LYS A 98 2.21 1.14 6.67
C LYS A 98 2.38 2.11 7.84
N LEU A 99 2.34 3.41 7.54
CA LEU A 99 2.39 4.51 8.52
C LEU A 99 1.04 4.81 9.20
N GLY A 100 0.02 3.96 8.98
CA GLY A 100 -1.29 4.10 9.63
C GLY A 100 -2.20 5.18 9.03
N TYR A 101 -1.97 5.59 7.79
CA TYR A 101 -2.77 6.60 7.08
C TYR A 101 -3.36 6.05 5.79
N LEU A 102 -4.70 6.10 5.68
CA LEU A 102 -5.44 5.64 4.51
C LEU A 102 -5.83 6.83 3.63
N LEU A 103 -5.36 6.85 2.37
CA LEU A 103 -5.74 7.89 1.43
C LEU A 103 -7.21 7.76 0.99
N SER A 104 -7.88 8.89 0.83
CA SER A 104 -9.18 8.96 0.14
C SER A 104 -9.00 8.83 -1.38
N ARG A 105 -10.10 8.62 -2.11
CA ARG A 105 -10.09 8.60 -3.59
C ARG A 105 -9.58 9.92 -4.17
N GLU A 106 -10.02 11.04 -3.62
CA GLU A 106 -9.62 12.39 -4.05
C GLU A 106 -8.13 12.64 -3.80
N GLN A 107 -7.62 12.20 -2.64
CA GLN A 107 -6.20 12.32 -2.31
C GLN A 107 -5.31 11.52 -3.26
N ARG A 108 -5.74 10.31 -3.66
CA ARG A 108 -5.02 9.53 -4.68
C ARG A 108 -4.99 10.24 -6.03
N LYS A 109 -6.09 10.85 -6.44
CA LYS A 109 -6.15 11.63 -7.69
C LYS A 109 -5.16 12.80 -7.68
N ARG A 110 -5.05 13.51 -6.55
CA ARG A 110 -4.07 14.61 -6.40
C ARG A 110 -2.62 14.18 -6.58
N ILE A 111 -2.27 12.93 -6.28
CA ILE A 111 -0.91 12.39 -6.51
C ILE A 111 -0.57 12.33 -8.00
N GLU A 112 -1.58 12.21 -8.88
CA GLU A 112 -1.38 12.18 -10.34
C GLU A 112 -1.15 13.59 -10.90
N GLU A 113 -1.62 14.64 -10.20
CA GLU A 113 -1.64 16.02 -10.68
C GLU A 113 -0.56 16.89 -10.00
N GLU A 114 -0.16 16.57 -8.77
CA GLU A 114 0.75 17.38 -7.95
C GLU A 114 1.96 16.56 -7.47
N ASN A 115 3.14 17.18 -7.52
CA ASN A 115 4.39 16.56 -7.05
C ASN A 115 4.72 16.88 -5.58
N SER A 116 4.03 17.83 -4.96
CA SER A 116 4.35 18.31 -3.61
C SER A 116 3.08 18.42 -2.77
N LEU A 117 2.81 17.42 -1.95
CA LEU A 117 1.52 17.21 -1.30
C LEU A 117 1.66 17.16 0.23
N VAL A 118 0.60 17.57 0.92
CA VAL A 118 0.43 17.36 2.36
C VAL A 118 -0.95 16.77 2.60
N PHE A 119 -1.00 15.59 3.23
CA PHE A 119 -2.22 14.86 3.52
C PHE A 119 -2.57 14.95 5.00
N GLY A 120 -3.82 15.35 5.29
CA GLY A 120 -4.36 15.41 6.65
C GLY A 120 -3.56 16.30 7.62
N HIS A 121 -2.80 17.27 7.09
CA HIS A 121 -1.84 18.07 7.86
C HIS A 121 -0.78 17.23 8.62
N ARG A 122 -0.62 15.96 8.24
CA ARG A 122 0.16 14.97 8.99
C ARG A 122 1.29 14.37 8.17
N TRP A 123 1.10 14.19 6.86
CA TRP A 123 2.09 13.54 6.00
C TRP A 123 2.47 14.43 4.83
N ALA A 124 3.76 14.69 4.67
CA ALA A 124 4.35 15.32 3.50
C ALA A 124 4.78 14.25 2.50
N VAL A 125 4.38 14.44 1.24
CA VAL A 125 4.80 13.59 0.13
C VAL A 125 5.38 14.48 -0.96
N GLU A 126 6.63 14.24 -1.32
CA GLU A 126 7.34 14.96 -2.37
C GLU A 126 7.82 13.98 -3.44
N ILE A 127 7.49 14.27 -4.68
CA ILE A 127 7.68 13.41 -5.85
C ILE A 127 8.65 14.14 -6.79
N GLY A 128 9.86 13.63 -6.88
CA GLY A 128 10.84 14.03 -7.90
C GLY A 128 10.78 13.12 -9.12
N GLU A 129 11.72 13.25 -10.06
CA GLU A 129 11.74 12.48 -11.32
C GLU A 129 11.82 10.96 -11.15
N GLU A 130 12.58 10.49 -10.16
CA GLU A 130 12.72 9.05 -9.86
C GLU A 130 12.58 8.75 -8.35
N LEU A 131 12.34 9.78 -7.54
CA LEU A 131 12.39 9.70 -6.09
C LEU A 131 11.07 10.12 -5.46
N ILE A 132 10.64 9.37 -4.46
CA ILE A 132 9.50 9.72 -3.61
C ILE A 132 9.99 9.83 -2.18
N TYR A 133 9.69 10.97 -1.56
CA TYR A 133 9.96 11.25 -0.16
C TYR A 133 8.64 11.24 0.60
N ILE A 134 8.56 10.46 1.67
CA ILE A 134 7.40 10.40 2.56
C ILE A 134 7.89 10.66 3.97
N ALA A 135 7.35 11.67 4.63
CA ALA A 135 7.71 12.04 6.01
C ALA A 135 6.48 12.61 6.74
N PRO A 136 6.46 12.62 8.07
CA PRO A 136 5.56 13.48 8.81
C PRO A 136 5.73 14.94 8.39
N TYR A 137 4.61 15.64 8.20
CA TYR A 137 4.63 17.05 7.89
C TYR A 137 4.99 17.85 9.14
N CYS A 138 6.07 18.64 9.05
CA CYS A 138 6.59 19.43 10.16
C CYS A 138 6.95 20.84 9.66
N THR A 139 6.80 21.83 10.54
CA THR A 139 7.06 23.25 10.26
C THR A 139 8.13 23.84 11.17
N GLU A 140 8.95 22.99 11.81
CA GLU A 140 10.01 23.42 12.72
C GLU A 140 11.02 24.39 12.06
N THR A 141 11.46 25.38 12.84
CA THR A 141 12.42 26.38 12.37
C THR A 141 13.82 25.80 12.31
N MET A 142 14.34 25.65 11.09
CA MET A 142 15.70 25.14 10.86
C MET A 142 16.74 26.26 10.72
N PRO A 143 17.97 26.07 11.24
CA PRO A 143 19.10 26.95 10.99
C PRO A 143 19.40 27.09 9.49
N LYS A 144 19.89 28.28 9.10
CA LYS A 144 20.24 28.58 7.69
C LYS A 144 21.25 27.59 7.12
N ALA A 145 22.25 27.19 7.91
CA ALA A 145 23.26 26.21 7.50
C ALA A 145 22.64 24.86 7.11
N PHE A 146 21.71 24.33 7.92
CA PHE A 146 21.05 23.05 7.62
C PHE A 146 20.16 23.14 6.36
N LYS A 147 19.41 24.24 6.21
CA LYS A 147 18.60 24.47 5.00
C LYS A 147 19.47 24.45 3.73
N GLU A 148 20.65 25.06 3.79
CA GLU A 148 21.58 25.07 2.66
C GLU A 148 22.17 23.69 2.39
N SER A 149 22.55 22.93 3.43
CA SER A 149 23.00 21.53 3.26
C SER A 149 21.93 20.66 2.58
N CYS A 150 20.67 20.80 2.97
CA CYS A 150 19.55 20.13 2.30
C CYS A 150 19.37 20.58 0.86
N ARG A 151 19.55 21.89 0.57
CA ARG A 151 19.44 22.45 -0.78
C ARG A 151 20.52 21.88 -1.72
N VAL A 152 21.76 21.81 -1.27
CA VAL A 152 22.88 21.21 -2.02
C VAL A 152 22.59 19.74 -2.35
N LYS A 153 21.99 19.00 -1.41
CA LYS A 153 21.54 17.61 -1.60
C LYS A 153 20.20 17.46 -2.33
N LYS A 154 19.62 18.56 -2.85
CA LYS A 154 18.32 18.59 -3.55
C LYS A 154 17.15 17.98 -2.76
N ILE A 155 17.19 18.04 -1.43
CA ILE A 155 16.11 17.52 -0.59
C ILE A 155 14.89 18.47 -0.67
N PRO A 156 13.67 17.96 -0.92
CA PRO A 156 12.46 18.78 -1.03
C PRO A 156 12.14 19.57 0.24
N SER A 157 11.60 20.78 0.09
CA SER A 157 11.43 21.74 1.20
C SER A 157 10.54 21.23 2.34
N LYS A 158 9.42 20.55 2.02
CA LYS A 158 8.47 20.04 3.02
C LYS A 158 9.01 18.87 3.87
N ILE A 159 10.08 18.22 3.41
CA ILE A 159 10.72 17.10 4.11
C ILE A 159 11.79 17.58 5.10
N ARG A 160 12.43 18.71 4.81
CA ARG A 160 13.62 19.19 5.56
C ARG A 160 13.35 19.36 7.06
N ALA A 161 12.19 19.90 7.42
CA ALA A 161 11.83 20.18 8.81
C ALA A 161 11.81 18.90 9.65
N TYR A 162 11.22 17.82 9.13
CA TYR A 162 11.20 16.53 9.82
C TYR A 162 12.59 15.93 9.98
N LEU A 163 13.41 15.97 8.91
CA LEU A 163 14.79 15.48 8.98
C LEU A 163 15.61 16.22 10.05
N TYR A 164 15.39 17.52 10.21
CA TYR A 164 16.03 18.32 11.24
C TYR A 164 15.53 17.96 12.65
N ALA A 165 14.21 17.95 12.84
CA ALA A 165 13.54 17.63 14.10
C ALA A 165 14.03 16.30 14.67
N GLU A 166 14.07 15.28 13.81
CA GLU A 166 14.44 13.92 14.17
C GLU A 166 15.95 13.64 14.10
N ARG A 167 16.77 14.66 13.78
CA ARG A 167 18.23 14.59 13.66
C ARG A 167 18.71 13.50 12.68
N ILE A 168 17.99 13.31 11.58
CA ILE A 168 18.32 12.31 10.57
C ILE A 168 19.55 12.77 9.78
N SER A 169 20.55 11.90 9.68
CA SER A 169 21.83 12.25 9.05
C SER A 169 21.71 12.37 7.53
N LEU A 170 21.97 13.57 7.01
CA LEU A 170 21.95 13.83 5.57
C LEU A 170 23.03 13.07 4.79
N THR A 171 24.10 12.62 5.45
CA THR A 171 25.17 11.84 4.80
C THR A 171 24.72 10.44 4.39
N LYS A 172 23.72 9.88 5.09
CA LYS A 172 23.15 8.55 4.77
C LYS A 172 22.15 8.61 3.62
N LEU A 173 21.63 9.80 3.32
CA LEU A 173 20.82 10.10 2.14
C LEU A 173 21.78 10.24 0.95
N LEU A 174 22.31 9.10 0.48
CA LEU A 174 23.03 9.02 -0.79
C LEU A 174 21.97 8.95 -1.89
N VAL A 175 21.76 10.09 -2.54
CA VAL A 175 21.19 10.19 -3.88
C VAL A 175 22.34 10.44 -4.83
#